data_AF-A0A916NEJ1-F1
#
_entry.id   AF-A0A916NEJ1-F1
#
_cell.length_a   1.000
_cell.length_b   1.000
_cell.length_c   1.000
_cell.angle_alpha   90.00
_cell.angle_beta   90.00
_cell.angle_gamma   90.00
#
_symmetry.space_group_name_H-M   'P 1'
#
loop_
_entity.id
_entity.type
_entity.pdbx_description
1 polymer ?
#
loop_
_entity_poly.entity_id
_entity_poly.type
_entity_poly.pdbx_seq_one_letter_code
_entity_poly.pdbx_strand_id
1 'polypeptide(L)'
;MNRKGLLDAADSLDELAAGRQPVPARVAAGAAALERLHADYPGWRDVGDALFGLKALADGCAMELDANGRQRAGRLADVVRSLLDQI
;
A
#
# COMPACT_ATOMS: atom_id res chain seq x y z
N MET A 1 -9.13 9.35 -11.29
CA MET A 1 -8.29 8.99 -10.13
C MET A 1 -9.13 8.18 -9.14
N ASN A 2 -8.70 6.99 -8.73
CA ASN A 2 -9.53 6.05 -7.96
C ASN A 2 -9.28 6.19 -6.45
N ARG A 3 -9.86 7.24 -5.83
CA ARG A 3 -9.71 7.52 -4.37
C ARG A 3 -10.01 6.31 -3.49
N LYS A 4 -11.01 5.51 -3.87
CA LYS A 4 -11.37 4.29 -3.14
C LYS A 4 -10.22 3.26 -3.11
N GLY A 5 -9.54 3.06 -4.23
CA GLY A 5 -8.40 2.14 -4.28
C GLY A 5 -7.20 2.63 -3.47
N LEU A 6 -6.98 3.94 -3.38
CA LEU A 6 -5.94 4.51 -2.50
C LEU A 6 -6.29 4.36 -1.02
N LEU A 7 -7.57 4.50 -0.65
CA LEU A 7 -8.06 4.18 0.69
C LEU A 7 -7.87 2.70 1.02
N ASP A 8 -8.26 1.80 0.10
CA ASP A 8 -8.07 0.36 0.26
C ASP A 8 -6.57 0.00 0.41
N ALA A 9 -5.68 0.71 -0.29
CA ALA A 9 -4.23 0.56 -0.13
C ALA A 9 -3.76 1.01 1.26
N ALA A 10 -4.17 2.19 1.71
CA ALA A 10 -3.80 2.72 3.02
C ALA A 10 -4.30 1.81 4.16
N ASP A 11 -5.56 1.37 4.10
CA ASP A 11 -6.15 0.47 5.08
C ASP A 11 -5.45 -0.90 5.08
N SER A 12 -5.06 -1.42 3.91
CA SER A 12 -4.30 -2.67 3.82
C SER A 12 -2.91 -2.53 4.46
N LEU A 13 -2.25 -1.39 4.27
CA LEU A 13 -0.95 -1.06 4.87
C LEU A 13 -1.05 -0.88 6.39
N ASP A 14 -2.11 -0.28 6.89
CA ASP A 14 -2.40 -0.18 8.33
C ASP A 14 -2.65 -1.54 8.97
N GLU A 15 -3.43 -2.41 8.31
CA GLU A 15 -3.67 -3.77 8.79
C GLU A 15 -2.34 -4.53 8.92
N LEU A 16 -1.44 -4.41 7.95
CA LEU A 16 -0.09 -4.99 7.99
C LEU A 16 0.78 -4.39 9.09
N ALA A 17 0.75 -3.06 9.26
CA ALA A 17 1.47 -2.36 10.31
C ALA A 17 1.01 -2.82 11.71
N ALA A 18 -0.28 -3.11 11.85
CA ALA A 18 -0.88 -3.68 13.05
C ALA A 18 -0.60 -5.19 13.22
N GLY A 19 0.13 -5.82 12.29
CA GLY A 19 0.42 -7.25 12.29
C GLY A 19 -0.79 -8.13 11.96
N ARG A 20 -1.81 -7.57 11.30
CA ARG A 20 -2.98 -8.29 10.82
C ARG A 20 -2.81 -8.63 9.34
N GLN A 21 -3.55 -9.64 8.90
CA GLN A 21 -3.60 -10.00 7.48
C GLN A 21 -4.67 -9.15 6.80
N PRO A 22 -4.30 -8.31 5.81
CA PRO A 22 -5.27 -7.53 5.08
C PRO A 22 -6.11 -8.38 4.13
N VAL A 23 -7.30 -7.88 3.79
CA VAL A 23 -8.22 -8.58 2.88
C VAL A 23 -7.59 -8.65 1.47
N PRO A 24 -7.43 -9.84 0.86
CA PRO A 24 -6.76 -9.98 -0.44
C PRO A 24 -7.37 -9.11 -1.55
N ALA A 25 -8.70 -8.95 -1.54
CA ALA A 25 -9.40 -8.10 -2.50
C ALA A 25 -9.04 -6.61 -2.35
N ARG A 26 -8.81 -6.12 -1.12
CA ARG A 26 -8.35 -4.74 -0.88
C ARG A 26 -6.89 -4.56 -1.28
N VAL A 27 -6.05 -5.54 -1.00
CA VAL A 27 -4.64 -5.54 -1.43
C VAL A 27 -4.55 -5.42 -2.96
N ALA A 28 -5.33 -6.23 -3.70
CA ALA A 28 -5.37 -6.17 -5.16
C ALA A 28 -5.90 -4.83 -5.69
N ALA A 29 -6.98 -4.31 -5.10
CA ALA A 29 -7.53 -3.00 -5.47
C ALA A 29 -6.56 -1.85 -5.19
N GLY A 30 -5.87 -1.90 -4.04
CA GLY A 30 -4.86 -0.94 -3.64
C GLY A 30 -3.61 -0.97 -4.53
N ALA A 31 -3.12 -2.17 -4.85
CA ALA A 31 -2.03 -2.35 -5.81
C ALA A 31 -2.38 -1.76 -7.18
N ALA A 32 -3.58 -2.02 -7.71
CA ALA A 32 -4.01 -1.46 -8.99
C ALA A 32 -4.10 0.09 -8.96
N ALA A 33 -4.53 0.66 -7.84
CA ALA A 33 -4.59 2.11 -7.67
C ALA A 33 -3.19 2.75 -7.60
N LEU A 34 -2.27 2.16 -6.83
CA LEU A 34 -0.89 2.61 -6.74
C LEU A 34 -0.12 2.40 -8.04
N GLU A 35 -0.40 1.34 -8.79
CA GLU A 35 0.20 1.10 -10.11
C GLU A 35 -0.14 2.23 -11.08
N ARG A 36 -1.40 2.65 -11.10
CA ARG A 36 -1.84 3.78 -11.91
C ARG A 36 -1.23 5.10 -11.45
N LEU A 37 -1.17 5.31 -10.13
CA LEU A 37 -0.52 6.49 -9.54
C LEU A 37 0.98 6.54 -9.87
N HIS A 38 1.66 5.40 -9.83
CA HIS A 38 3.07 5.29 -10.19
C HIS A 38 3.31 5.51 -11.68
N ALA A 39 2.38 5.07 -12.54
CA ALA A 39 2.45 5.36 -13.97
C ALA A 39 2.29 6.86 -14.26
N ASP A 40 1.40 7.55 -13.53
CA ASP A 40 1.19 9.00 -13.64
C ASP A 40 2.35 9.79 -12.99
N TYR A 41 2.96 9.26 -11.91
CA TYR A 41 4.02 9.91 -11.12
C TYR A 41 5.18 8.94 -10.82
N PRO A 42 6.00 8.59 -11.82
CA PRO A 42 7.09 7.61 -11.64
C PRO A 42 8.20 8.07 -10.70
N GLY A 43 8.31 9.38 -10.45
CA GLY A 43 9.26 9.96 -9.50
C GLY A 43 8.90 9.74 -8.03
N TRP A 44 7.70 9.23 -7.71
CA TRP A 44 7.26 9.01 -6.34
C TRP A 44 7.73 7.65 -5.83
N ARG A 45 8.94 7.65 -5.27
CA ARG A 45 9.63 6.44 -4.80
C ARG A 45 8.84 5.68 -3.75
N ASP A 46 8.20 6.41 -2.82
CA ASP A 46 7.37 5.81 -1.76
C ASP A 46 6.15 5.08 -2.31
N VAL A 47 5.56 5.56 -3.41
CA VAL A 47 4.45 4.88 -4.10
C VAL A 47 4.92 3.59 -4.77
N GLY A 48 6.12 3.61 -5.36
CA GLY A 48 6.75 2.41 -5.91
C GLY A 48 7.04 1.36 -4.85
N ASP A 49 7.55 1.78 -3.68
CA ASP A 49 7.80 0.90 -2.53
C ASP A 49 6.48 0.31 -1.98
N ALA A 50 5.42 1.12 -1.85
CA ALA A 50 4.10 0.66 -1.43
C ALA A 50 3.50 -0.35 -2.42
N LEU A 51 3.59 -0.05 -3.72
CA LEU A 51 3.12 -0.91 -4.79
C LEU A 51 3.85 -2.27 -4.77
N PHE A 52 5.17 -2.25 -4.63
CA PHE A 52 5.97 -3.46 -4.55
C PHE A 52 5.58 -4.31 -3.35
N GLY A 53 5.42 -3.70 -2.17
CA GLY A 53 4.98 -4.40 -0.96
C GLY A 53 3.59 -5.02 -1.09
N LEU A 54 2.62 -4.29 -1.65
CA LEU A 54 1.26 -4.80 -1.85
C LEU A 54 1.20 -5.90 -2.91
N LYS A 55 1.99 -5.82 -3.99
CA LYS A 55 2.10 -6.91 -4.98
C LYS A 55 2.69 -8.18 -4.38
N ALA A 56 3.76 -8.05 -3.59
CA ALA A 56 4.35 -9.21 -2.89
C ALA A 56 3.32 -9.90 -1.97
N LEU A 57 2.48 -9.12 -1.28
CA LEU A 57 1.41 -9.67 -0.44
C LEU A 57 0.27 -10.29 -1.25
N ALA A 58 -0.10 -9.69 -2.39
CA ALA A 58 -1.10 -10.26 -3.30
C ALA A 58 -0.67 -11.61 -3.87
N ASP A 59 0.62 -11.79 -4.14
CA ASP A 59 1.22 -13.04 -4.63
C ASP A 59 1.32 -14.12 -3.54
N GLY A 60 0.81 -13.85 -2.34
CA GLY A 60 0.78 -14.81 -1.24
C GLY A 60 2.13 -15.04 -0.58
N CYS A 61 3.12 -14.15 -0.79
CA CYS A 61 4.28 -14.12 0.08
C CYS A 61 3.77 -13.84 1.49
N ALA A 62 3.84 -14.84 2.35
CA ALA A 62 3.73 -14.68 3.80
C ALA A 62 4.92 -13.82 4.24
N MET A 63 4.78 -12.51 4.09
CA MET A 63 5.71 -11.55 4.62
C MET A 63 5.44 -11.58 6.13
N GLU A 64 6.16 -12.45 6.85
CA GLU A 64 6.36 -12.24 8.28
C GLU A 64 7.08 -10.90 8.41
N LEU A 65 6.30 -9.83 8.45
CA LEU A 65 6.82 -8.49 8.62
C LEU A 65 7.40 -8.46 10.03
N ASP A 66 8.72 -8.41 10.09
CA ASP A 66 9.44 -8.05 11.31
C ASP A 66 9.02 -6.64 11.77
N ALA A 67 9.49 -6.23 12.95
CA ALA A 67 9.14 -4.92 13.48
C ALA A 67 9.46 -3.76 12.50
N ASN A 68 10.50 -3.91 11.67
CA ASN A 68 10.87 -2.93 10.65
C ASN A 68 9.91 -2.94 9.45
N GLY A 69 9.47 -4.11 9.00
CA GLY A 69 8.47 -4.28 7.95
C GLY A 69 7.14 -3.65 8.32
N ARG A 70 6.70 -3.84 9.58
CA ARG A 70 5.48 -3.21 10.11
C ARG A 70 5.61 -1.70 10.20
N GLN A 71 6.76 -1.19 10.64
CA GLN A 71 7.02 0.25 10.65
C GLN A 71 7.06 0.86 9.23
N ARG A 72 7.63 0.15 8.24
CA ARG A 72 7.59 0.58 6.84
C ARG A 72 6.17 0.59 6.30
N ALA A 73 5.37 -0.44 6.58
CA ALA A 73 3.96 -0.48 6.18
C ALA A 73 3.18 0.72 6.73
N GLY A 74 3.38 1.06 8.01
CA GLY A 74 2.75 2.24 8.62
C GLY A 74 3.17 3.56 7.95
N ARG A 75 4.47 3.74 7.67
CA ARG A 75 4.94 4.94 6.93
C ARG A 75 4.34 5.02 5.53
N LEU A 76 4.22 3.90 4.84
CA LEU A 76 3.62 3.87 3.50
C LEU A 76 2.12 4.18 3.57
N ALA A 77 1.40 3.73 4.61
CA ALA A 77 0.01 4.09 4.84
C ALA A 77 -0.16 5.61 5.03
N ASP A 78 0.72 6.23 5.84
CA ASP A 78 0.72 7.69 6.05
C ASP A 78 1.02 8.47 4.77
N VAL A 79 1.95 7.99 3.94
CA VAL A 79 2.23 8.59 2.62
C VAL A 79 0.99 8.49 1.73
N VAL A 80 0.37 7.32 1.62
CA VAL A 80 -0.82 7.14 0.77
C VAL A 80 -1.99 8.00 1.26
N ARG A 81 -2.18 8.16 2.58
CA ARG A 81 -3.15 9.12 3.16
C ARG A 81 -2.81 10.56 2.83
N SER A 82 -1.55 10.95 2.97
CA SER A 82 -1.11 12.30 2.63
C SER A 82 -1.31 12.60 1.14
N LEU A 83 -1.19 11.59 0.28
CA LEU A 83 -1.51 11.71 -1.15
C LEU A 83 -3.02 11.86 -1.35
N LEU A 84 -3.85 11.09 -0.65
CA LEU A 84 -5.31 11.23 -0.66
C LEU A 84 -5.79 12.63 -0.26
N ASP A 85 -5.11 13.27 0.69
CA ASP A 85 -5.44 14.64 1.12
C ASP A 85 -5.02 15.71 0.10
N GLN A 86 -4.10 15.40 -0.82
CA GLN A 86 -3.58 16.33 -1.83
C GLN A 86 -4.37 16.33 -3.16
N ILE A 87 -5.33 15.41 -3.33
CA ILE A 87 -6.14 15.18 -4.54
C ILE A 87 -7.61 15.16 -4.25
#